data_AF-A0A6L4ZAC0-F1
#
_entry.id   AF-A0A6L4ZAC0-F1
#
_cell.length_a   1.000
_cell.length_b   1.000
_cell.length_c   1.000
_cell.angle_alpha   90.00
_cell.angle_beta   90.00
_cell.angle_gamma   90.00
#
_symmetry.space_group_name_H-M   'P 1'
#
loop_
_entity.id
_entity.type
_entity.pdbx_description
1 polymer ?
#
loop_
_entity_poly.entity_id
_entity_poly.type
_entity_poly.pdbx_seq_one_letter_code
_entity_poly.pdbx_strand_id
1 'polypeptide(L)'
;MEEKFKYFDSLLNSAEEYSKTSIELIKLKTVDKVADGTSSLVAYAAVVIALVLFFITLNFGVALWLGTIMGGSYLGFFMVAGFYALVAIILFIFRNKWIKKPLNDSMINQMLN
;
A
#
# COMPACT_ATOMS: atom_id res chain seq x y z
N MET A 1 56.15 12.79 22.83
CA MET A 1 54.81 12.43 23.34
C MET A 1 53.72 13.32 22.72
N GLU A 2 54.02 14.59 22.38
CA GLU A 2 53.08 15.56 21.77
C GLU A 2 52.63 15.23 20.33
N GLU A 3 53.48 14.64 19.48
CA GLU A 3 53.09 14.37 18.08
C GLU A 3 51.97 13.33 17.94
N LYS A 4 51.89 12.36 18.87
CA LYS A 4 50.85 11.33 18.89
C LYS A 4 49.47 11.94 19.18
N PHE A 5 49.42 12.96 20.04
CA PHE A 5 48.20 13.70 20.36
C PHE A 5 47.70 14.49 19.16
N LYS A 6 48.61 15.19 18.46
CA LYS A 6 48.27 15.97 17.26
C LYS A 6 47.71 15.10 16.12
N TYR A 7 48.22 13.88 15.96
CA TYR A 7 47.67 12.89 15.03
C TYR A 7 46.29 12.39 15.46
N PHE A 8 46.08 12.13 16.75
CA PHE A 8 44.77 11.72 17.28
C PHE A 8 43.71 12.82 17.07
N ASP A 9 44.05 14.08 17.33
CA ASP A 9 43.16 15.22 17.07
C ASP A 9 42.83 15.34 15.58
N SER A 10 43.82 15.15 14.70
CA SER A 10 43.58 15.17 13.25
C SER A 10 42.63 14.07 12.79
N LEU A 11 42.75 12.86 13.32
CA LEU A 11 41.87 11.74 12.99
C LEU A 11 40.45 11.94 13.55
N LEU A 12 40.35 12.50 14.76
CA LEU A 12 39.06 12.83 15.37
C LEU A 12 38.34 13.91 14.55
N ASN A 13 39.05 14.95 14.13
CA ASN A 13 38.50 16.01 13.29
C ASN A 13 38.00 15.48 11.94
N SER A 14 38.78 14.62 11.28
CA SER A 14 38.33 13.99 10.05
C SER A 14 37.10 13.10 10.29
N ALA A 15 37.08 12.28 11.34
CA ALA A 15 35.92 11.44 11.66
C ALA A 15 34.65 12.26 11.97
N GLU A 16 34.81 13.41 12.63
CA GLU A 16 33.73 14.37 12.86
C GLU A 16 33.22 14.98 11.56
N GLU A 17 34.12 15.40 10.67
CA GLU A 17 33.80 15.96 9.36
C GLU A 17 33.08 14.92 8.48
N TYR A 18 33.58 13.69 8.40
CA TYR A 18 32.93 12.57 7.71
C TYR A 18 31.55 12.24 8.30
N SER A 19 31.40 12.29 9.63
CA SER A 19 30.12 12.05 10.30
C SER A 19 29.11 13.15 9.96
N LYS A 20 29.56 14.41 9.96
CA LYS A 20 28.75 15.58 9.61
C LYS A 20 28.28 15.51 8.16
N THR A 21 29.19 15.20 7.24
CA THR A 21 28.87 14.99 5.81
C THR A 21 27.94 13.79 5.61
N SER A 22 28.13 12.69 6.33
CA SER A 22 27.26 11.51 6.25
C SER A 22 25.83 11.82 6.71
N ILE A 23 25.68 12.59 7.80
CA ILE A 23 24.38 13.05 8.29
C ILE A 23 23.72 13.99 7.26
N GLU A 24 24.49 14.89 6.68
CA GLU A 24 24.01 15.82 5.64
C GLU A 24 23.58 15.09 4.36
N LEU A 25 24.35 14.09 3.93
CA LEU A 25 24.00 13.18 2.83
C LEU A 25 22.70 12.41 3.09
N ILE A 26 22.51 11.87 4.29
CA ILE A 26 21.27 11.16 4.66
C ILE A 26 20.09 12.13 4.63
N LYS A 27 20.25 13.34 5.16
CA LYS A 27 19.21 14.37 5.15
C LYS A 27 18.82 14.75 3.73
N LEU A 28 19.80 15.04 2.88
CA LEU A 28 19.58 15.43 1.49
C LEU A 28 18.91 14.31 0.68
N LYS A 29 19.41 13.08 0.82
CA LYS A 29 18.86 11.89 0.14
C LYS A 29 17.44 11.55 0.60
N THR A 30 17.13 11.80 1.88
CA THR A 30 15.77 11.63 2.41
C THR A 30 14.82 12.67 1.82
N VAL A 31 15.22 13.94 1.77
CA VAL A 31 14.43 15.02 1.16
C VAL A 31 14.18 14.74 -0.33
N ASP A 32 15.21 14.34 -1.07
CA ASP A 32 15.12 14.02 -2.49
C ASP A 32 14.18 12.82 -2.77
N LYS A 33 14.35 11.74 -2.00
CA LYS A 33 13.48 10.55 -2.07
C LYS A 33 12.01 10.87 -1.72
N VAL A 34 11.79 11.74 -0.74
CA VAL A 34 10.44 12.18 -0.35
C VAL A 34 9.86 13.14 -1.39
N ALA A 35 10.66 14.02 -1.98
CA ALA A 35 10.22 14.93 -3.03
C ALA A 35 9.82 14.18 -4.32
N ASP A 36 10.61 13.20 -4.75
CA ASP A 36 10.28 12.32 -5.88
C ASP A 36 9.11 11.38 -5.57
N GLY A 37 9.05 10.86 -4.35
CA GLY A 37 7.99 9.97 -3.89
C GLY A 37 6.64 10.66 -3.78
N THR A 38 6.58 11.90 -3.26
CA THR A 38 5.32 12.61 -3.04
C THR A 38 4.61 12.96 -4.35
N SER A 39 5.36 13.34 -5.39
CA SER A 39 4.80 13.68 -6.71
C SER A 39 4.10 12.48 -7.36
N SER A 40 4.72 11.30 -7.30
CA SER A 40 4.15 10.06 -7.85
C SER A 40 3.00 9.51 -6.99
N LEU A 41 3.07 9.65 -5.66
CA LEU A 41 2.02 9.23 -4.74
C LEU A 41 0.72 10.03 -4.92
N VAL A 42 0.81 11.35 -5.10
CA VAL A 42 -0.37 12.20 -5.31
C VAL A 42 -1.07 11.86 -6.63
N ALA A 43 -0.31 11.66 -7.70
CA ALA A 43 -0.87 11.24 -8.99
C ALA A 43 -1.53 9.85 -8.88
N TYR A 44 -0.88 8.89 -8.21
CA TYR A 44 -1.44 7.57 -8.00
C TYR A 44 -2.71 7.60 -7.13
N ALA A 45 -2.70 8.39 -6.05
CA ALA A 45 -3.86 8.57 -5.19
C ALA A 45 -5.05 9.17 -5.97
N ALA A 46 -4.81 10.16 -6.82
CA ALA A 46 -5.86 10.74 -7.67
C ALA A 46 -6.48 9.69 -8.61
N VAL A 47 -5.66 8.84 -9.24
CA VAL A 47 -6.13 7.75 -10.11
C VAL A 47 -6.94 6.72 -9.31
N VAL A 48 -6.47 6.31 -8.13
CA VAL A 48 -7.17 5.36 -7.27
C VAL A 48 -8.52 5.93 -6.81
N ILE A 49 -8.56 7.20 -6.39
CA ILE A 49 -9.81 7.86 -6.00
C ILE A 49 -10.79 7.91 -7.18
N ALA A 50 -10.32 8.28 -8.38
CA ALA A 50 -11.15 8.31 -9.58
C ALA A 50 -11.72 6.92 -9.91
N LEU A 51 -10.91 5.86 -9.81
CA LEU A 51 -11.37 4.49 -10.00
C LEU A 51 -12.40 4.08 -8.96
N VAL A 52 -12.16 4.37 -7.68
CA VAL A 52 -13.11 4.05 -6.59
C VAL A 52 -14.45 4.74 -6.84
N LEU A 53 -14.43 6.04 -7.17
CA LEU A 53 -15.65 6.78 -7.50
C LEU A 53 -16.38 6.18 -8.71
N PHE A 54 -15.64 5.84 -9.77
CA PHE A 54 -16.21 5.18 -10.95
C PHE A 54 -16.91 3.86 -10.58
N PHE A 55 -16.26 3.00 -9.79
CA PHE A 55 -16.84 1.73 -9.36
C PHE A 55 -18.08 1.91 -8.47
N ILE A 56 -18.07 2.90 -7.59
CA ILE A 56 -19.25 3.23 -6.76
C ILE A 56 -20.40 3.66 -7.69
N THR A 57 -20.18 4.65 -8.56
CA THR A 57 -21.22 5.13 -9.48
C THR A 57 -21.74 4.02 -10.39
N LEU A 58 -20.87 3.13 -10.88
CA LEU A 58 -21.26 1.98 -11.68
C LEU A 58 -22.16 1.03 -10.90
N ASN A 59 -21.83 0.70 -9.64
CA ASN A 59 -22.67 -0.12 -8.78
C ASN A 59 -24.05 0.49 -8.54
N PHE A 60 -24.11 1.80 -8.26
CA PHE A 60 -25.37 2.52 -8.13
C PHE A 60 -26.18 2.49 -9.43
N GLY A 61 -25.53 2.66 -10.58
CA GLY A 61 -26.17 2.59 -11.90
C GLY A 61 -26.77 1.20 -12.19
N VAL A 62 -26.02 0.13 -11.90
CA VAL A 62 -26.49 -1.26 -12.05
C VAL A 62 -27.67 -1.53 -11.13
N ALA A 63 -27.61 -1.08 -9.86
CA ALA A 63 -28.70 -1.24 -8.91
C ALA A 63 -29.98 -0.51 -9.37
N LEU A 64 -29.87 0.72 -9.86
CA LEU A 64 -31.01 1.49 -10.37
C LEU A 64 -31.57 0.90 -11.66
N TRP A 65 -30.71 0.41 -12.56
CA TRP A 65 -31.14 -0.23 -13.81
C TRP A 65 -31.91 -1.52 -13.53
N LEU A 66 -31.39 -2.40 -12.66
CA LEU A 66 -32.11 -3.59 -12.21
C LEU A 66 -33.42 -3.21 -11.51
N GLY A 67 -33.40 -2.18 -10.66
CA GLY A 67 -34.58 -1.69 -9.96
C GLY A 67 -35.67 -1.20 -10.90
N THR A 68 -35.29 -0.58 -12.02
CA THR A 68 -36.23 -0.09 -13.06
C THR A 68 -36.91 -1.26 -13.78
N ILE A 69 -36.15 -2.30 -14.13
CA ILE A 69 -36.70 -3.52 -14.77
C ILE A 69 -37.67 -4.24 -13.83
N MET A 70 -37.37 -4.26 -12.53
CA MET A 70 -38.20 -4.91 -11.52
C MET A 70 -39.38 -4.03 -11.02
N GLY A 71 -39.55 -2.82 -11.55
CA GLY A 71 -40.64 -1.91 -11.17
C GLY A 71 -40.50 -1.26 -9.78
N GLY A 72 -39.32 -1.37 -9.16
CA GLY A 72 -39.05 -0.81 -7.84
C GLY A 72 -37.55 -0.68 -7.57
N SER A 73 -37.07 0.55 -7.38
CA SER A 73 -35.65 0.83 -7.12
C SER A 73 -35.09 0.07 -5.92
N TYR A 74 -35.91 -0.21 -4.91
CA TYR A 74 -35.56 -0.98 -3.72
C TYR A 74 -35.18 -2.45 -4.04
N LEU A 75 -35.83 -3.06 -5.04
CA LEU A 75 -35.53 -4.44 -5.45
C LEU A 75 -34.16 -4.55 -6.11
N GLY A 76 -33.77 -3.54 -6.87
CA GLY A 76 -32.45 -3.48 -7.52
C GLY A 76 -31.31 -3.49 -6.51
N PHE A 77 -31.40 -2.67 -5.45
CA PHE A 77 -30.43 -2.70 -4.36
C PHE A 77 -30.45 -4.03 -3.60
N PHE A 78 -31.63 -4.62 -3.38
CA PHE A 78 -31.75 -5.90 -2.69
C PHE A 78 -31.12 -7.06 -3.47
N MET A 79 -31.27 -7.07 -4.80
CA MET A 79 -30.65 -8.08 -5.66
C MET A 79 -29.12 -7.94 -5.68
N VAL A 80 -28.60 -6.71 -5.79
CA VAL A 80 -27.15 -6.45 -5.72
C VAL A 80 -26.59 -6.85 -4.34
N ALA A 81 -27.28 -6.53 -3.25
CA ALA A 81 -26.91 -6.95 -1.91
C ALA A 81 -26.93 -8.48 -1.74
N GLY A 82 -27.95 -9.15 -2.28
CA GLY A 82 -28.06 -10.61 -2.28
C GLY A 82 -26.93 -11.28 -3.06
N PHE A 83 -26.54 -10.71 -4.20
CA PHE A 83 -25.38 -11.17 -4.96
C PHE A 83 -24.09 -11.05 -4.15
N TYR A 84 -23.85 -9.90 -3.51
CA TYR A 84 -22.68 -9.73 -2.64
C TYR A 84 -22.70 -10.68 -1.43
N ALA A 85 -23.87 -10.95 -0.84
CA ALA A 85 -24.00 -11.93 0.24
C ALA A 85 -23.70 -13.36 -0.23
N LEU A 86 -24.17 -13.76 -1.42
CA LEU A 86 -23.85 -15.06 -2.02
C LEU A 86 -22.34 -15.22 -2.25
N VAL A 87 -21.71 -14.20 -2.83
CA VAL A 87 -20.24 -14.19 -3.02
C VAL A 87 -19.53 -14.31 -1.67
N ALA A 88 -19.98 -13.59 -0.64
CA ALA A 88 -19.40 -13.68 0.69
C ALA A 88 -19.54 -15.10 1.30
N ILE A 89 -20.68 -15.77 1.12
CA ILE A 89 -20.89 -17.15 1.58
C ILE A 89 -19.97 -18.12 0.82
N ILE A 90 -19.86 -17.97 -0.50
CA ILE A 90 -18.94 -18.80 -1.31
C ILE A 90 -17.50 -18.58 -0.83
N LEU A 91 -17.05 -17.34 -0.66
CA LEU A 91 -15.73 -17.06 -0.14
C LEU A 91 -15.52 -17.62 1.27
N PHE A 92 -16.54 -17.61 2.13
CA PHE A 92 -16.46 -18.19 3.46
C PHE A 92 -16.25 -19.70 3.43
N ILE A 93 -16.97 -20.42 2.55
CA ILE A 93 -16.83 -21.87 2.38
C ILE A 93 -15.46 -22.22 1.76
N PHE A 94 -15.04 -21.48 0.74
CA PHE A 94 -13.78 -21.72 0.03
C PHE A 94 -12.54 -21.12 0.73
N ARG A 95 -12.73 -20.32 1.80
CA ARG A 95 -11.69 -19.69 2.62
C ARG A 95 -10.54 -20.63 2.95
N ASN A 96 -10.87 -21.85 3.38
CA ASN A 96 -9.88 -22.79 3.86
C ASN A 96 -8.99 -23.33 2.72
N LYS A 97 -9.54 -23.43 1.51
CA LYS A 97 -8.88 -24.04 0.34
C LYS A 97 -8.15 -23.00 -0.52
N TRP A 98 -8.70 -21.79 -0.65
CA TRP A 98 -8.15 -20.72 -1.51
C TRP A 98 -7.23 -19.76 -0.77
N ILE A 99 -7.45 -19.50 0.52
CA ILE A 99 -6.68 -18.50 1.27
C ILE A 99 -5.67 -19.21 2.18
N LYS A 100 -6.16 -20.15 3.01
CA LYS A 100 -5.33 -20.76 4.06
C LYS A 100 -4.21 -21.64 3.53
N LYS A 101 -4.47 -22.47 2.52
CA LYS A 101 -3.46 -23.37 1.92
C LYS A 101 -2.29 -22.61 1.26
N PRO A 102 -2.51 -21.73 0.27
CA PRO A 102 -1.39 -21.07 -0.41
C PRO A 102 -0.62 -20.10 0.48
N LEU A 103 -1.26 -19.47 1.46
CA LEU A 103 -0.55 -18.65 2.46
C LEU A 103 0.38 -19.49 3.31
N ASN A 104 -0.09 -20.64 3.79
CA ASN A 104 0.70 -21.53 4.63
C ASN A 104 1.85 -22.16 3.85
N ASP A 105 1.60 -22.60 2.61
CA ASP A 105 2.63 -23.18 1.75
C ASP A 105 3.69 -22.13 1.34
N SER A 106 3.28 -20.88 1.11
CA SER A 106 4.20 -19.77 0.81
C SER A 106 5.06 -19.39 2.02
N MET A 107 4.48 -19.33 3.23
CA MET A 107 5.24 -19.09 4.46
C MET A 107 6.23 -20.22 4.76
N ILE A 108 5.81 -21.49 4.58
CA ILE A 108 6.68 -22.65 4.80
C ILE A 108 7.85 -22.64 3.80
N ASN A 109 7.61 -22.35 2.52
CA ASN A 109 8.68 -22.26 1.52
C ASN A 109 9.63 -21.08 1.76
N GLN A 110 9.18 -19.97 2.35
CA GLN A 110 10.07 -18.85 2.73
C GLN A 110 10.91 -19.16 3.97
N MET A 111 10.46 -20.06 4.85
CA MET A 111 11.21 -20.45 6.05
C MET A 111 12.17 -21.62 5.82
N LEU A 112 11.91 -22.46 4.82
CA LEU A 112 12.75 -23.62 4.48
C LEU A 112 13.83 -23.31 3.42
N ASN A 113 13.82 -22.13 2.80
CA ASN A 113 14.86 -21.64 1.88
C ASN A 113 15.75 -20.59 2.54
#